data_AF-A0A246S465-F1
#
_entry.id   AF-A0A246S465-F1
#
_cell.length_a   1.000
_cell.length_b   1.000
_cell.length_c   1.000
_cell.angle_alpha   90.00
_cell.angle_beta   90.00
_cell.angle_gamma   90.00
#
_symmetry.space_group_name_H-M   'P 1'
#
loop_
_entity.id
_entity.type
_entity.pdbx_description
1 polymer ?
#
loop_
_entity_poly.entity_id
_entity_poly.type
_entity_poly.pdbx_seq_one_letter_code
_entity_poly.pdbx_strand_id
1 'polypeptide(L)'
;MANLLTAKDVAKKLSISQRKAYSLKRVIGYVQIEGNIRFEVEAVEAYIASCKRSPLPDQHSKWEARVGASAGSTSRKHVTAADIKALLDQKRKEKLESQHARTLRVD
;
A
#
# COMPACT_ATOMS: atom_id res chain seq x y z
N MET A 1 -26.21 -23.25 -18.68
CA MET A 1 -26.51 -21.87 -19.11
C MET A 1 -25.40 -20.98 -18.57
N ALA A 2 -24.59 -20.37 -19.44
CA ALA A 2 -23.49 -19.53 -18.99
C ALA A 2 -24.05 -18.23 -18.38
N ASN A 3 -23.95 -18.09 -17.06
CA ASN A 3 -24.30 -16.83 -16.40
C ASN A 3 -23.21 -15.80 -16.73
N LEU A 4 -23.57 -14.81 -17.53
CA LEU A 4 -22.68 -13.75 -17.99
C LEU A 4 -22.85 -12.49 -17.14
N LEU A 5 -21.80 -12.10 -16.43
CA LEU A 5 -21.73 -10.91 -15.60
C LEU A 5 -21.40 -9.67 -16.42
N THR A 6 -21.93 -8.53 -16.01
CA THR A 6 -21.50 -7.23 -16.56
C THR A 6 -20.22 -6.75 -15.87
N ALA A 7 -19.52 -5.79 -16.49
CA ALA A 7 -18.38 -5.14 -15.85
C ALA A 7 -18.72 -4.49 -14.49
N LYS A 8 -19.97 -4.04 -14.31
CA LYS A 8 -20.46 -3.46 -13.04
C LYS A 8 -20.56 -4.53 -11.95
N ASP A 9 -21.04 -5.72 -12.30
CA ASP A 9 -21.16 -6.84 -11.36
C ASP A 9 -19.79 -7.35 -10.94
N VAL A 10 -18.86 -7.47 -11.89
CA VAL A 10 -17.46 -7.83 -11.63
C VAL A 10 -16.77 -6.80 -10.74
N ALA A 11 -16.99 -5.51 -11.01
CA ALA A 11 -16.46 -4.43 -10.18
C ALA A 11 -16.96 -4.53 -8.73
N LYS A 12 -18.25 -4.86 -8.53
CA LYS A 12 -18.83 -5.07 -7.21
C LYS A 12 -18.25 -6.32 -6.52
N LYS A 13 -18.09 -7.44 -7.23
CA LYS A 13 -17.50 -8.67 -6.69
C LYS A 13 -16.05 -8.50 -6.25
N LEU A 14 -15.27 -7.72 -7.00
CA LEU A 14 -13.84 -7.49 -6.75
C LEU A 14 -13.56 -6.26 -5.90
N SER A 15 -14.58 -5.48 -5.51
CA SER A 15 -14.44 -4.20 -4.81
C SER A 15 -13.48 -3.23 -5.50
N ILE A 16 -13.59 -3.12 -6.83
CA ILE A 16 -12.77 -2.24 -7.68
C ILE A 16 -13.65 -1.25 -8.46
N SER A 17 -13.03 -0.27 -9.10
CA SER A 17 -13.75 0.60 -10.04
C SER A 17 -14.14 -0.13 -11.32
N GLN A 18 -15.24 0.28 -11.95
CA GLN A 18 -15.70 -0.28 -13.22
C GLN A 18 -14.66 -0.11 -14.35
N ARG A 19 -13.93 1.02 -14.34
CA ARG A 19 -12.80 1.24 -15.25
C ARG A 19 -11.70 0.19 -15.07
N LYS A 20 -11.39 -0.19 -13.83
CA LYS A 20 -10.42 -1.25 -13.55
C LYS A 20 -10.95 -2.62 -14.02
N ALA A 21 -12.23 -2.92 -13.82
CA ALA A 21 -12.84 -4.14 -14.34
C ALA A 21 -12.69 -4.27 -15.87
N TYR A 22 -12.90 -3.19 -16.63
CA TYR A 22 -12.64 -3.18 -18.07
C TYR A 22 -11.17 -3.40 -18.44
N SER A 23 -10.23 -2.85 -17.67
CA SER A 23 -8.79 -3.08 -17.90
C SER A 23 -8.38 -4.55 -17.69
N LEU A 24 -9.12 -5.27 -16.83
CA LEU A 24 -8.85 -6.68 -16.51
C LEU A 24 -9.52 -7.66 -17.49
N LYS A 25 -10.23 -7.18 -18.52
CA LYS A 25 -10.97 -8.04 -19.47
C LYS A 25 -10.13 -9.17 -20.08
N ARG A 26 -8.89 -8.87 -20.46
CA ARG A 26 -7.98 -9.88 -21.06
C ARG A 26 -7.39 -10.85 -20.04
N VAL A 27 -7.28 -10.43 -18.77
CA VAL A 27 -6.71 -11.24 -17.71
C VAL A 27 -7.73 -12.24 -17.18
N ILE A 28 -8.98 -11.79 -17.02
CA ILE A 28 -10.08 -12.63 -16.53
C ILE A 28 -10.63 -13.51 -17.67
N GLY A 29 -10.63 -13.01 -18.90
CA GLY A 29 -11.39 -13.61 -20.00
C GLY A 29 -12.74 -12.91 -20.15
N TYR A 30 -13.15 -12.66 -21.40
CA TYR A 30 -14.38 -11.95 -21.70
C TYR A 30 -15.04 -12.47 -22.97
N VAL A 31 -16.36 -12.31 -23.03
CA VAL A 31 -17.19 -12.54 -24.21
C VAL A 31 -17.72 -11.19 -24.68
N GLN A 32 -17.62 -10.92 -25.98
CA GLN A 32 -18.16 -9.71 -26.58
C GLN A 32 -19.47 -10.05 -27.31
N ILE A 33 -20.56 -9.42 -26.88
CA ILE A 33 -21.89 -9.58 -27.48
C ILE A 33 -22.34 -8.20 -27.93
N GLU A 34 -22.46 -7.97 -29.24
CA GLU A 34 -22.91 -6.69 -29.82
C GLU A 34 -22.13 -5.48 -29.28
N GLY A 35 -20.81 -5.63 -29.09
CA GLY A 35 -19.95 -4.59 -28.53
C GLY A 35 -19.95 -4.48 -27.00
N ASN A 36 -20.87 -5.16 -26.32
CA ASN A 36 -20.90 -5.22 -24.86
C ASN A 36 -19.97 -6.31 -24.33
N ILE A 37 -19.13 -5.95 -23.35
CA ILE A 37 -18.22 -6.88 -22.69
C ILE A 37 -18.95 -7.57 -21.55
N ARG A 38 -18.94 -8.90 -21.57
CA ARG A 38 -19.45 -9.78 -20.53
C ARG A 38 -18.37 -10.70 -20.02
N PHE A 39 -18.53 -11.15 -18.79
CA PHE A 39 -17.58 -12.02 -18.10
C PHE A 39 -18.28 -13.29 -17.65
N GLU A 40 -17.66 -14.44 -17.89
CA GLU A 40 -18.17 -15.68 -17.34
C GLU A 40 -17.95 -15.72 -15.82
N VAL A 41 -18.97 -16.18 -15.08
CA VAL A 41 -18.88 -16.29 -13.61
C VAL A 41 -17.69 -17.16 -13.20
N GLU A 42 -17.50 -18.31 -13.85
CA GLU A 42 -16.41 -19.25 -13.56
C GLU A 42 -15.03 -18.61 -13.76
N ALA A 43 -14.86 -17.84 -14.83
CA ALA A 43 -13.61 -17.14 -15.12
C ALA A 43 -13.29 -16.06 -14.07
N VAL A 44 -14.31 -15.33 -13.61
CA VAL A 44 -14.18 -14.35 -12.53
C VAL A 44 -13.83 -15.03 -11.21
N GLU A 45 -14.43 -16.18 -10.91
CA GLU A 45 -14.14 -16.95 -9.70
C GLU A 45 -12.73 -17.56 -9.72
N ALA A 46 -12.30 -18.08 -10.87
CA ALA A 46 -10.93 -18.55 -11.07
C ALA A 46 -9.91 -17.41 -10.87
N TYR A 47 -10.21 -16.20 -11.34
CA TYR A 47 -9.39 -15.01 -11.09
C TYR A 47 -9.34 -14.63 -9.61
N ILE A 48 -10.47 -14.67 -8.90
CA ILE A 48 -10.49 -14.42 -7.45
C ILE A 48 -9.65 -15.47 -6.72
N ALA A 49 -9.76 -16.74 -7.11
CA ALA A 49 -8.99 -17.82 -6.52
C ALA A 49 -7.48 -17.68 -6.78
N SER A 50 -7.09 -17.21 -7.98
CA SER A 50 -5.67 -16.93 -8.28
C SER A 50 -5.12 -15.75 -7.49
N CYS A 51 -5.93 -14.71 -7.23
CA CYS A 51 -5.54 -13.59 -6.36
C CYS A 51 -5.39 -14.00 -4.88
N LYS A 52 -6.11 -15.04 -4.43
CA LYS A 52 -6.00 -15.57 -3.06
C LYS A 52 -4.78 -16.47 -2.86
N ARG A 53 -4.31 -17.14 -3.93
CA ARG A 53 -3.03 -17.84 -3.87
C ARG A 53 -1.96 -16.79 -3.63
N SER A 54 -1.21 -16.95 -2.54
CA SER A 54 -0.01 -16.15 -2.25
C SER A 54 0.79 -15.94 -3.54
N PRO A 55 1.43 -14.78 -3.74
CA PRO A 55 2.22 -14.56 -4.94
C PRO A 55 3.08 -15.80 -5.15
N LEU A 56 2.97 -16.40 -6.34
CA LEU A 56 3.88 -17.47 -6.72
C LEU A 56 5.28 -17.03 -6.33
N PRO A 57 6.14 -17.94 -5.84
CA PRO A 57 7.52 -17.62 -5.52
C PRO A 57 8.25 -17.34 -6.82
N ASP A 58 7.95 -16.20 -7.42
CA ASP A 58 8.74 -15.60 -8.45
C ASP A 58 10.02 -15.17 -7.76
N GLN A 59 11.18 -15.57 -8.31
CA GLN A 59 12.51 -15.29 -7.74
C GLN A 59 12.75 -13.78 -7.52
N HIS A 60 11.88 -12.92 -8.05
CA HIS A 60 11.90 -11.47 -7.92
C HIS A 60 11.00 -10.89 -6.82
N SER A 61 10.16 -11.70 -6.15
CA SER A 61 9.25 -11.22 -5.10
C SER A 61 9.80 -11.40 -3.68
N LYS A 62 11.12 -11.23 -3.49
CA LYS A 62 11.65 -10.88 -2.17
C LYS A 62 11.21 -9.44 -1.90
N TRP A 63 10.05 -9.28 -1.27
CA TRP A 63 9.67 -8.02 -0.67
C TRP A 63 10.69 -7.70 0.43
N GLU A 64 11.78 -7.04 0.05
CA GLU A 64 12.64 -6.38 1.01
C GLU A 64 11.89 -5.14 1.49
N ALA A 65 11.24 -5.27 2.64
CA ALA A 65 10.80 -4.12 3.40
C ALA A 65 12.02 -3.19 3.56
N ARG A 66 12.00 -2.04 2.88
CA ARG A 66 12.94 -0.94 3.14
C ARG A 66 12.59 -0.28 4.46
N VAL A 67 12.73 -1.04 5.54
CA VAL A 67 12.89 -0.54 6.89
C VAL A 67 14.24 -1.10 7.32
N GLY A 68 15.27 -0.26 7.27
CA GLY A 68 16.68 -0.68 7.35
C GLY A 68 16.96 -1.66 8.49
N ALA A 69 17.05 -2.94 8.15
CA ALA A 69 17.71 -3.92 8.99
C ALA A 69 19.18 -3.92 8.56
N SER A 70 19.95 -2.97 9.09
CA SER A 70 21.40 -3.14 9.09
C SER A 70 21.70 -4.39 9.92
N ALA A 71 22.35 -5.36 9.29
CA ALA A 71 22.99 -6.48 9.97
C ALA A 71 24.09 -5.88 10.87
N GLY A 72 23.73 -5.63 12.12
CA GLY A 72 24.55 -4.95 13.11
C GLY A 72 23.75 -4.87 14.41
N SER A 73 23.80 -5.95 15.19
CA SER A 73 23.25 -5.97 16.54
C SER A 73 23.98 -4.94 17.39
N THR A 74 23.41 -3.75 17.49
CA THR A 74 23.61 -2.88 18.66
C THR A 74 22.28 -2.77 19.34
N SER A 75 22.17 -3.44 20.49
CA SER A 75 21.05 -3.38 21.43
C SER A 75 20.50 -1.96 21.49
N ARG A 76 19.24 -1.78 21.06
CA ARG A 76 18.52 -0.50 21.24
C ARG A 76 18.39 -0.29 22.74
N LYS A 77 19.17 0.64 23.31
CA LYS A 77 19.01 1.06 24.70
C LYS A 77 17.54 1.42 24.92
N HIS A 78 16.93 0.85 25.97
CA HIS A 78 15.55 1.12 26.31
C HIS A 78 15.37 2.61 26.53
N VAL A 79 14.62 3.26 25.64
CA VAL A 79 14.24 4.67 25.80
C VAL A 79 13.07 4.71 26.77
N THR A 80 13.28 5.34 27.93
CA THR A 80 12.25 5.55 28.94
C THR A 80 11.51 6.87 28.68
N ALA A 81 10.35 7.04 29.32
CA ALA A 81 9.59 8.30 29.23
C ALA A 81 10.41 9.52 29.71
N ALA A 82 11.36 9.32 30.62
CA ALA A 82 12.26 10.36 31.10
C ALA A 82 13.23 10.83 29.99
N ASP A 83 13.77 9.88 29.21
CA ASP A 83 14.68 10.19 28.10
C ASP A 83 13.97 11.00 27.01
N ILE A 84 12.71 10.66 26.73
CA ILE A 84 11.88 11.41 25.77
C ILE A 84 11.64 12.84 26.26
N LYS A 85 11.32 13.01 27.55
CA LYS A 85 11.09 14.33 28.13
C LYS A 85 12.34 15.20 28.08
N ALA A 86 13.50 14.64 28.42
CA ALA A 86 14.78 15.34 28.35
C ALA A 86 15.10 15.83 26.92
N LEU A 87 14.87 15.00 25.91
CA LEU A 87 15.07 15.37 24.50
C LEU A 87 14.12 16.49 24.05
N LEU A 88 12.87 16.46 24.50
CA LEU A 88 11.90 17.52 24.18
C LEU A 88 12.25 18.85 24.84
N ASP A 89 12.72 18.81 26.09
CA ASP A 89 13.13 20.02 26.82
C ASP A 89 14.41 20.62 26.23
N GLN A 90 15.36 19.79 25.78
CA GLN A 90 16.55 20.25 25.07
C GLN A 90 16.18 20.97 23.76
N LYS A 91 15.30 20.37 22.94
CA LYS A 91 14.83 21.02 21.69
C LYS A 91 14.10 22.34 21.94
N ARG A 92 13.38 22.47 23.06
CA ARG A 92 12.72 23.74 23.43
C ARG A 92 13.73 24.82 23.78
N LYS A 93 14.80 24.48 24.51
CA LYS A 93 15.88 25.42 24.83
C LYS A 93 16.62 25.88 23.59
N GLU A 94 17.01 24.95 22.71
CA GLU A 94 17.67 25.28 21.43
C GLU A 94 16.83 26.22 20.56
N LYS A 95 15.50 26.03 20.55
CA LYS A 95 14.57 26.91 19.83
C LYS A 95 14.51 28.31 20.44
N LEU A 96 14.52 28.42 21.77
CA LEU A 96 14.50 29.71 22.47
C LEU A 96 15.82 30.47 22.27
N GLU A 97 16.95 29.78 22.37
CA GLU A 97 18.28 30.36 22.10
C GLU A 97 18.41 30.81 20.64
N SER A 98 17.88 30.02 19.69
CA SER A 98 17.84 30.40 18.27
C SER A 98 16.94 31.62 18.01
N GLN A 99 15.86 31.80 18.78
CA GLN A 99 15.00 32.96 18.67
C GLN A 99 15.66 34.21 19.29
N HIS A 100 16.34 34.06 20.43
CA HIS A 100 17.05 35.15 21.10
C HIS A 100 18.27 35.65 20.29
N ALA A 101 19.02 34.73 19.67
CA ALA A 101 20.11 35.08 18.75
C ALA A 101 19.62 35.81 17.48
N ARG A 102 18.35 35.61 17.10
CA ARG A 102 17.74 36.27 15.94
C ARG A 102 17.27 37.68 16.26
N THR A 103 16.85 37.94 17.51
CA THR A 103 16.48 39.28 17.99
C THR A 103 17.69 40.19 18.18
N LEU A 104 18.85 39.67 18.57
CA LEU A 104 20.08 40.46 18.81
C LEU A 104 20.86 40.86 17.53
N ARG A 105 20.42 40.44 16.34
CA ARG A 105 21.05 40.83 15.05
C ARG A 105 20.31 41.96 14.33
N VAL A 106 19.29 42.53 14.96
CA VAL A 106 18.39 43.54 14.36
C VAL A 106 18.55 44.93 15.03
N ASP A 107 19.46 45.06 16.00
CA ASP A 107 19.99 46.33 16.50
C ASP A 107 21.37 46.61 15.86
#